data_AF-A0A850MMM9-F1
#
_entry.id   AF-A0A850MMM9-F1
#
_cell.length_a   1.000
_cell.length_b   1.000
_cell.length_c   1.000
_cell.angle_alpha   90.00
_cell.angle_beta   90.00
_cell.angle_gamma   90.00
#
_symmetry.space_group_name_H-M   'P 1'
#
loop_
_entity.id
_entity.type
_entity.pdbx_description
1 polymer ?
#
loop_
_entity_poly.entity_id
_entity_poly.type
_entity_poly.pdbx_seq_one_letter_code
_entity_poly.pdbx_strand_id
1 'polypeptide(L)'
;MGTIKSFKKVLREYGFYLVKNGKNIQFIKHDAKLGGVYADVSEETVIKIQDANFTRKFSNRKELHKFLKNLEQNLTFVSPELVRILERDQIRDLLEKITPQN
;
A
#
# COMPACT_ATOMS: atom_id res chain seq x y z
N MET A 1 12.05 19.79 11.15
CA MET A 1 10.66 19.40 11.50
C MET A 1 9.74 19.65 10.31
N GLY A 2 9.01 18.63 9.85
CA GLY A 2 7.96 18.80 8.85
C GLY A 2 6.70 19.36 9.50
N THR A 3 6.08 20.39 8.93
CA THR A 3 4.81 20.90 9.46
C THR A 3 3.67 19.93 9.13
N ILE A 4 2.64 19.83 9.98
CA ILE A 4 1.41 19.03 9.74
C ILE A 4 0.83 19.30 8.34
N LYS A 5 0.89 20.56 7.89
CA LYS A 5 0.44 20.99 6.55
C LYS A 5 1.23 20.31 5.42
N SER A 6 2.52 20.05 5.64
CA SER A 6 3.41 19.41 4.68
C SER A 6 3.17 17.90 4.55
N PHE A 7 2.85 17.21 5.65
CA PHE A 7 2.45 15.79 5.64
C PHE A 7 1.11 15.58 4.95
N LYS A 8 0.11 16.42 5.26
CA LYS A 8 -1.19 16.43 4.58
C LYS A 8 -1.07 16.56 3.07
N LYS A 9 -0.16 17.41 2.59
CA LYS A 9 0.06 17.61 1.16
C LYS A 9 0.58 16.33 0.50
N VAL A 10 1.58 15.68 1.11
CA VAL A 10 2.10 14.40 0.61
C VAL A 10 1.01 13.33 0.57
N LEU A 11 0.27 13.14 1.65
CA LEU A 11 -0.78 12.11 1.68
C LEU A 11 -1.82 12.32 0.57
N ARG A 12 -2.22 13.57 0.31
CA ARG A 12 -3.13 13.89 -0.79
C ARG A 12 -2.51 13.65 -2.18
N GLU A 13 -1.21 13.93 -2.35
CA GLU A 13 -0.48 13.64 -3.59
C GLU A 13 -0.53 12.14 -3.94
N TYR A 14 -0.57 11.26 -2.93
CA TYR A 14 -0.66 9.80 -3.08
C TYR A 14 -2.08 9.23 -2.96
N GLY A 15 -3.10 10.08 -3.12
CA GLY A 15 -4.50 9.64 -3.20
C GLY A 15 -5.17 9.29 -1.87
N PHE A 16 -4.59 9.68 -0.73
CA PHE A 16 -5.26 9.51 0.55
C PHE A 16 -6.38 10.54 0.74
N TYR A 17 -7.54 10.09 1.19
CA TYR A 17 -8.66 10.93 1.60
C TYR A 17 -8.63 11.21 3.10
N LEU A 18 -8.99 12.43 3.49
CA LEU A 18 -9.02 12.84 4.89
C LEU A 18 -10.27 12.26 5.57
N VAL A 19 -10.06 11.53 6.66
CA VAL A 19 -11.10 11.09 7.59
C VAL A 19 -10.85 11.79 8.91
N LYS A 20 -11.61 12.85 9.19
CA LYS A 20 -11.52 13.51 10.50
C LYS A 20 -12.09 12.59 11.56
N ASN A 21 -11.26 12.15 12.51
CA ASN A 21 -11.71 11.42 13.68
C ASN A 21 -11.40 12.26 14.94
N GLY A 22 -12.29 13.22 15.23
CA GLY A 22 -12.19 14.10 16.40
C GLY A 22 -10.91 14.95 16.43
N LYS A 23 -10.10 14.80 17.49
CA LYS A 23 -8.85 15.55 17.70
C LYS A 23 -7.70 15.11 16.78
N ASN A 24 -7.78 13.91 16.20
CA ASN A 24 -6.71 13.35 15.37
C ASN A 24 -7.05 13.46 13.88
N ILE A 25 -6.04 13.82 13.09
CA ILE A 25 -6.17 13.95 11.64
C ILE A 25 -5.79 12.60 11.03
N GLN A 26 -6.78 11.81 10.64
CA GLN A 26 -6.58 10.54 9.98
C GLN A 26 -6.81 10.67 8.48
N PHE A 27 -6.03 9.93 7.72
CA PHE A 27 -6.14 9.79 6.28
C PHE A 27 -6.27 8.31 5.95
N ILE A 28 -7.03 7.99 4.92
CA ILE A 28 -7.21 6.61 4.49
C ILE A 28 -7.01 6.56 2.98
N LYS A 29 -6.45 5.48 2.49
CA LYS A 29 -6.40 5.10 1.08
C LYS A 29 -6.82 3.64 1.02
N HIS A 30 -7.71 3.32 0.10
CA HIS A 30 -7.98 1.94 -0.25
C HIS A 30 -7.10 1.57 -1.45
N ASP A 31 -6.40 0.44 -1.34
CA ASP A 31 -5.60 -0.13 -2.42
C ASP A 31 -6.03 -1.59 -2.61
N ALA A 32 -6.21 -2.02 -3.86
CA ALA A 32 -6.71 -3.36 -4.15
C ALA A 32 -5.77 -4.49 -3.66
N LYS A 33 -4.48 -4.20 -3.48
CA LYS A 33 -3.46 -5.19 -3.08
C LYS A 33 -3.09 -5.10 -1.60
N LEU A 34 -3.18 -3.91 -1.02
CA LEU A 34 -2.85 -3.68 0.40
C LEU A 34 -4.07 -3.55 1.30
N GLY A 35 -5.27 -3.54 0.73
CA GLY A 35 -6.51 -3.28 1.43
C GLY A 35 -6.56 -1.86 1.98
N GLY A 36 -6.88 -1.72 3.27
CA GLY A 36 -6.95 -0.44 3.96
C GLY A 36 -5.58 0.08 4.38
N VAL A 37 -5.16 1.21 3.80
CA VAL A 37 -3.96 1.96 4.22
C VAL A 37 -4.39 3.20 4.99
N TYR A 38 -4.00 3.28 6.26
CA TYR A 38 -4.37 4.34 7.20
C TYR A 38 -3.15 5.18 7.53
N ALA A 39 -3.36 6.48 7.72
CA ALA A 39 -2.33 7.45 7.98
C ALA A 39 -2.79 8.42 9.08
N ASP A 40 -2.26 8.24 10.28
CA ASP A 40 -2.52 9.13 11.42
C ASP A 40 -1.48 10.27 11.40
N VAL A 41 -1.93 11.53 11.30
CA VAL A 41 -1.06 12.71 11.22
C VAL A 41 -1.14 13.53 12.50
N SER A 42 -0.03 13.58 13.24
CA SER A 42 0.17 14.44 14.41
C SER A 42 1.53 15.16 14.28
N GLU A 43 2.33 15.23 15.34
CA GLU A 43 3.73 15.65 15.27
C GLU A 43 4.56 14.70 14.38
N GLU A 44 4.20 13.41 14.41
CA GLU A 44 4.70 12.38 13.52
C GLU A 44 3.56 11.84 12.66
N THR A 45 3.90 11.28 11.50
CA THR A 45 2.93 10.55 10.67
C THR A 45 3.10 9.06 10.86
N VAL A 46 2.04 8.35 11.20
CA VAL A 46 2.03 6.90 11.36
C VAL A 46 1.23 6.29 10.22
N ILE A 47 1.87 5.47 9.39
CA ILE A 47 1.21 4.66 8.36
C ILE A 47 0.94 3.26 8.91
N LYS A 48 -0.28 2.78 8.71
CA LYS A 48 -0.72 1.41 9.04
C LYS A 48 -1.33 0.77 7.79
N ILE A 49 -0.94 -0.46 7.50
CA ILE A 49 -1.54 -1.29 6.46
C ILE A 49 -2.13 -2.49 7.17
N GLN A 50 -3.46 -2.57 7.22
CA GLN A 50 -4.16 -3.54 8.06
C GLN A 50 -3.89 -4.97 7.62
N ASP A 51 -3.98 -5.24 6.32
CA ASP A 51 -3.86 -6.58 5.76
C ASP A 51 -2.43 -7.13 5.84
N ALA A 52 -1.43 -6.23 5.87
CA ALA A 52 -0.01 -6.59 5.97
C ALA A 52 0.52 -6.57 7.42
N ASN A 53 -0.33 -6.27 8.41
CA ASN A 53 0.06 -6.00 9.80
C ASN A 53 1.29 -5.08 9.91
N PHE A 54 1.36 -4.09 9.02
CA PHE A 54 2.52 -3.21 8.90
C PHE A 54 2.22 -1.86 9.54
N THR A 55 3.12 -1.39 10.40
CA THR A 55 3.06 -0.06 10.99
C THR A 55 4.41 0.62 10.91
N ARG A 56 4.45 1.86 10.43
CA ARG A 56 5.68 2.64 10.38
C ARG A 56 5.44 4.12 10.71
N LYS A 57 6.35 4.68 11.50
CA LYS A 57 6.35 6.09 11.88
C LYS A 57 7.31 6.89 11.02
N PHE A 58 6.95 8.14 10.77
CA PHE A 58 7.73 9.09 9.98
C PHE A 58 7.73 10.44 10.68
N SER A 59 8.93 10.90 11.07
CA SER A 59 9.14 12.21 11.68
C SER A 59 9.47 13.28 10.63
N ASN A 60 9.70 12.88 9.37
CA ASN A 60 10.05 13.77 8.26
C ASN A 60 9.23 13.49 7.00
N ARG A 61 8.78 14.58 6.34
CA ARG A 61 8.09 14.56 5.04
C ARG A 61 8.86 13.78 3.97
N LYS A 62 10.18 13.98 3.86
CA LYS A 62 11.00 13.34 2.81
C LYS A 62 10.96 11.82 2.92
N GLU A 63 10.98 11.29 4.14
CA GLU A 63 10.93 9.86 4.39
C GLU A 63 9.55 9.29 4.06
N LEU A 64 8.48 9.97 4.50
CA LEU A 64 7.12 9.58 4.14
C LEU A 64 6.94 9.55 2.61
N HIS A 65 7.37 10.60 1.92
CA HIS A 65 7.26 10.68 0.47
C HIS A 65 8.05 9.57 -0.23
N LYS A 66 9.30 9.31 0.21
CA LYS A 66 10.11 8.20 -0.32
C LYS A 66 9.45 6.85 -0.09
N PHE A 67 8.88 6.63 1.10
CA PHE A 67 8.17 5.41 1.43
C PHE A 67 6.93 5.21 0.55
N LEU A 68 6.06 6.21 0.42
CA LEU A 68 4.85 6.11 -0.39
C LEU A 68 5.17 5.93 -1.88
N LYS A 69 6.19 6.63 -2.40
CA LYS A 69 6.68 6.43 -3.77
C LYS A 69 7.13 4.99 -4.00
N ASN A 70 7.95 4.46 -3.09
CA ASN A 70 8.42 3.08 -3.19
C ASN A 70 7.26 2.09 -3.05
N LEU A 71 6.28 2.37 -2.20
CA LEU A 71 5.09 1.54 -2.03
C LEU A 71 4.32 1.44 -3.35
N GLU A 72 4.01 2.58 -4.00
CA GLU A 72 3.32 2.58 -5.29
C GLU A 72 4.14 1.93 -6.41
N GLN A 73 5.45 2.15 -6.46
CA GLN A 73 6.31 1.50 -7.45
C GLN A 73 6.28 -0.02 -7.31
N ASN A 74 6.49 -0.55 -6.09
CA ASN A 74 6.46 -2.00 -5.86
C ASN A 74 5.07 -2.60 -6.11
N LEU A 75 4.00 -1.87 -5.80
CA LEU A 75 2.64 -2.29 -6.14
C LEU A 75 2.40 -2.31 -7.65
N THR A 76 3.00 -1.39 -8.40
CA THR A 76 2.86 -1.35 -9.87
C THR A 76 3.56 -2.53 -10.54
N PHE A 77 4.64 -3.05 -9.96
CA PHE A 77 5.39 -4.20 -10.52
C PHE A 77 4.66 -5.55 -10.44
N VAL A 78 3.61 -5.67 -9.63
CA VAL A 78 2.75 -6.88 -9.65
C VAL A 78 1.64 -6.65 -10.68
N SER A 79 1.97 -6.62 -11.98
CA SER A 79 0.96 -6.50 -13.03
C SER A 79 -0.09 -7.62 -12.88
N PRO A 80 -1.40 -7.34 -13.04
CA PRO A 80 -2.41 -8.38 -13.20
C PRO A 80 -2.04 -9.39 -14.31
N GLU A 81 -1.24 -8.99 -15.30
CA GLU A 81 -0.68 -9.92 -16.27
C GLU A 81 0.32 -10.90 -15.64
N LEU A 82 1.20 -10.46 -14.74
CA LEU A 82 2.14 -11.37 -14.07
C LEU A 82 1.41 -12.32 -13.14
N VAL A 83 0.36 -11.87 -12.44
CA VAL A 83 -0.49 -12.77 -11.65
C VAL A 83 -1.20 -13.78 -12.55
N ARG A 84 -1.75 -13.34 -13.69
CA ARG A 84 -2.37 -14.25 -14.68
C ARG A 84 -1.38 -15.23 -15.31
N ILE A 85 -0.14 -14.82 -15.56
CA ILE A 85 0.92 -15.68 -16.09
C ILE A 85 1.30 -16.73 -15.05
N LEU A 86 1.51 -16.31 -13.79
CA LEU A 86 1.83 -17.22 -12.69
C LEU A 86 0.69 -18.19 -12.36
N GLU A 87 -0.56 -17.74 -12.40
CA GLU A 87 -1.74 -18.60 -12.24
C GLU A 87 -1.88 -19.59 -13.41
N ARG A 88 -1.59 -19.17 -14.64
CA ARG A 88 -1.61 -20.07 -15.82
C ARG A 88 -0.55 -21.15 -15.73
N ASP A 89 0.66 -20.83 -15.32
CA ASP A 89 1.74 -21.82 -15.19
C ASP A 89 1.45 -22.82 -14.07
N GLN A 90 0.91 -22.39 -12.93
CA GLN A 90 0.51 -23.31 -11.86
C GLN A 90 -0.63 -24.25 -12.26
N ILE A 91 -1.62 -23.75 -13.02
CA ILE A 91 -2.73 -24.57 -13.54
C ILE A 91 -2.19 -25.57 -14.58
N ARG A 92 -1.26 -25.16 -15.43
CA ARG A 92 -0.63 -26.04 -16.43
C ARG A 92 0.13 -27.19 -15.76
N ASP A 93 0.97 -26.91 -14.77
CA ASP A 93 1.69 -27.92 -14.01
C ASP A 93 0.75 -28.90 -13.29
N LEU A 94 -0.40 -28.42 -12.81
CA LEU A 94 -1.44 -29.27 -12.24
C LEU A 94 -2.06 -30.16 -13.31
N LEU A 95 -2.45 -29.62 -14.47
CA LEU A 95 -3.05 -30.41 -15.56
C LEU A 95 -2.08 -31.46 -16.12
N GLU A 96 -0.80 -31.14 -16.28
CA GLU A 96 0.23 -32.11 -16.70
C GLU A 96 0.42 -33.25 -15.69
N LYS A 97 0.18 -33.01 -14.39
CA LYS A 97 0.20 -34.04 -13.35
C LYS A 97 -1.06 -34.90 -13.28
N ILE A 98 -2.21 -34.36 -13.71
CA ILE A 98 -3.52 -35.04 -13.64
C ILE A 98 -3.80 -35.83 -14.93
N THR A 99 -3.03 -35.62 -16.01
CA THR A 99 -3.18 -36.38 -17.25
C THR A 99 -2.31 -37.65 -17.18
N PRO A 100 -2.86 -38.84 -16.87
CA PRO A 100 -2.07 -40.06 -16.98
C PRO A 100 -1.63 -40.24 -18.43
N GLN A 101 -0.32 -40.40 -18.63
CA GLN A 101 0.21 -40.90 -19.90
C GLN A 101 -0.40 -42.29 -20.10
N ASN A 102 -1.25 -42.40 -21.12
CA ASN A 102 -1.76 -43.66 -21.64
C ASN A 102 -0.60 -44.54 -22.12
#